data_AF-A0A376W024-F1
#
_entry.id   AF-A0A376W024-F1
#
_cell.length_a   1.000
_cell.length_b   1.000
_cell.length_c   1.000
_cell.angle_alpha   90.00
_cell.angle_beta   90.00
_cell.angle_gamma   90.00
#
_symmetry.space_group_name_H-M   'P 1'
#
loop_
_entity.id
_entity.type
_entity.pdbx_description
1 polymer ?
#
loop_
_entity_poly.entity_id
_entity_poly.type
_entity_poly.pdbx_seq_one_letter_code
_entity_poly.pdbx_strand_id
1 'polypeptide(L)'
;MAIGHVVLGASEIHPSFLYLSLAIIVCGYGLFKSNVSCLLGELYEPTDPRRDGGFSLMYAAGNVGSIIAPIACGFAQEEYSWRWALAWQRWV
;
A
#
# COMPACT_ATOMS: atom_id res chain seq x y z
N MET A 1 1.71 -6.23 3.68
CA MET A 1 1.45 -4.85 4.14
C MET A 1 0.48 -4.84 5.30
N ALA A 2 -0.70 -5.45 5.15
CA ALA A 2 -1.70 -5.59 6.22
C ALA A 2 -1.13 -6.10 7.57
N ILE A 3 -0.29 -7.14 7.57
CA ILE A 3 0.31 -7.69 8.81
C ILE A 3 1.22 -6.67 9.51
N GLY A 4 2.00 -5.89 8.75
CA GLY A 4 2.89 -4.87 9.32
C GLY A 4 2.12 -3.70 9.95
N HIS A 5 1.02 -3.27 9.33
CA HIS A 5 0.15 -2.24 9.89
C HIS A 5 -0.60 -2.70 11.15
N VAL A 6 -1.00 -3.98 11.22
CA VAL A 6 -1.58 -4.55 12.45
C VAL A 6 -0.56 -4.56 13.60
N VAL A 7 0.70 -4.87 13.32
CA VAL A 7 1.78 -4.86 14.33
C VAL A 7 2.12 -3.43 14.79
N LEU A 8 2.03 -2.43 13.89
CA LEU A 8 2.13 -1.01 14.26
C LEU A 8 1.06 -0.58 15.28
N GLY A 9 -0.16 -1.09 15.17
CA GLY A 9 -1.22 -0.82 16.14
C GLY A 9 -0.95 -1.35 17.55
N ALA A 10 -0.07 -2.36 17.67
CA ALA A 10 0.40 -2.90 18.94
C ALA A 10 1.72 -2.25 19.42
N SER A 11 2.21 -1.21 18.73
CA SER A 11 3.50 -0.56 19.04
C SER A 11 3.53 0.13 20.41
N GLU A 12 2.39 0.32 21.08
CA GLU A 12 2.34 0.91 22.43
C GLU A 12 2.98 0.02 23.51
N ILE A 13 3.25 -1.26 23.21
CA ILE A 13 3.72 -2.25 24.19
C ILE A 13 5.25 -2.24 24.32
N HIS A 14 6.01 -2.21 23.21
CA HIS A 14 7.49 -2.15 23.22
C HIS A 14 8.07 -1.61 21.89
N PRO A 15 9.21 -0.89 21.93
CA PRO A 15 9.84 -0.29 20.74
C PRO A 15 10.36 -1.32 19.72
N SER A 16 10.56 -2.58 20.12
CA SER A 16 10.94 -3.67 19.22
C SER A 16 9.86 -4.01 18.17
N PHE A 17 8.59 -3.84 18.51
CA PHE A 17 7.48 -4.06 17.56
C PHE A 17 7.44 -3.03 16.44
N LEU A 18 7.93 -1.81 16.69
CA LEU A 18 8.06 -0.78 15.66
C LEU A 18 9.08 -1.22 14.60
N TYR A 19 10.27 -1.68 15.00
CA TYR A 19 11.28 -2.17 14.04
C TYR A 19 10.80 -3.41 13.27
N LEU A 20 10.11 -4.33 13.95
CA LEU A 20 9.55 -5.53 13.32
C LEU A 20 8.46 -5.17 12.29
N SER A 21 7.56 -4.25 12.64
CA SER A 21 6.51 -3.78 11.72
C SER A 21 7.11 -3.10 10.48
N LEU A 22 8.12 -2.24 10.65
CA LEU A 22 8.83 -1.59 9.56
C LEU A 22 9.49 -2.60 8.63
N ALA A 23 10.16 -3.62 9.17
CA ALA A 23 10.79 -4.66 8.37
C ALA A 23 9.75 -5.40 7.50
N ILE A 24 8.60 -5.76 8.08
CA ILE A 24 7.51 -6.45 7.37
C ILE A 24 6.89 -5.53 6.29
N ILE A 25 6.76 -4.23 6.56
CA ILE A 25 6.25 -3.24 5.60
C ILE A 25 7.23 -3.02 4.44
N VAL A 26 8.53 -2.92 4.71
CA VAL A 26 9.53 -2.76 3.66
C VAL A 26 9.59 -4.01 2.78
N CYS A 27 9.68 -5.20 3.39
CA CYS A 27 9.77 -6.46 2.65
C CYS A 27 8.54 -6.68 1.75
N GLY A 28 7.33 -6.54 2.28
CA GLY A 28 6.15 -6.81 1.45
C GLY A 28 5.83 -5.69 0.43
N TYR A 29 6.25 -4.43 0.65
CA TYR A 29 6.13 -3.39 -0.37
C TYR A 29 7.10 -3.66 -1.52
N GLY A 30 8.34 -4.08 -1.20
CA GLY A 30 9.32 -4.51 -2.19
C GLY A 30 8.81 -5.64 -3.07
N LEU A 31 8.18 -6.66 -2.47
CA LEU A 31 7.59 -7.77 -3.21
C LEU A 31 6.39 -7.37 -4.08
N PHE A 32 5.58 -6.41 -3.62
CA PHE A 32 4.40 -5.97 -4.38
C PHE A 32 4.78 -5.07 -5.56
N LYS A 33 5.68 -4.11 -5.35
CA LYS A 33 6.01 -3.11 -6.38
C LYS A 33 6.80 -3.69 -7.56
N SER A 34 7.69 -4.65 -7.31
CA SER A 34 8.42 -5.34 -8.39
C SER A 34 7.51 -6.29 -9.18
N ASN A 35 6.69 -7.10 -8.50
CA ASN A 35 5.85 -8.09 -9.16
C ASN A 35 4.73 -7.50 -10.01
N VAL A 36 4.06 -6.43 -9.55
CA VAL A 36 2.95 -5.81 -10.32
C VAL A 36 3.43 -5.26 -11.66
N SER A 37 4.64 -4.68 -11.69
CA SER A 37 5.22 -4.14 -12.92
C SER A 37 5.63 -5.25 -13.91
N CYS A 38 6.12 -6.39 -13.40
CA CYS A 38 6.42 -7.57 -14.22
C CYS A 38 5.15 -8.21 -14.79
N LEU A 39 4.11 -8.37 -13.97
CA LEU A 39 2.83 -8.95 -14.38
C LEU A 39 2.16 -8.10 -15.48
N LEU A 40 2.24 -6.76 -15.35
CA LEU A 40 1.76 -5.85 -16.38
C LEU A 40 2.59 -5.95 -17.67
N GLY A 41 3.90 -6.16 -17.54
CA GLY A 41 4.80 -6.36 -18.68
C GLY A 41 4.55 -7.67 -19.43
N GLU A 42 4.04 -8.71 -18.76
CA GLU A 42 3.69 -10.01 -19.36
C GLU A 42 2.31 -10.00 -20.05
N LEU A 43 1.44 -9.06 -19.69
CA LEU A 43 0.11 -8.89 -20.29
C LEU A 43 0.15 -8.29 -21.71
N TYR A 44 1.25 -7.64 -22.09
CA TYR A 44 1.43 -7.01 -23.41
C TYR A 44 2.61 -7.63 -24.15
N GLU A 45 2.41 -7.95 -25.43
CA GLU A 45 3.52 -8.38 -26.29
C GLU A 45 4.57 -7.26 -26.46
N PRO A 46 5.85 -7.59 -26.70
CA PRO A 46 6.94 -6.59 -26.76
C PRO A 46 6.73 -5.49 -27.81
N THR A 47 5.93 -5.76 -28.84
CA THR A 47 5.65 -4.89 -29.98
C THR A 47 4.30 -4.18 -29.89
N ASP A 48 3.51 -4.37 -28.83
CA ASP A 48 2.22 -3.73 -28.68
C ASP A 48 2.36 -2.26 -28.21
N PRO A 49 1.94 -1.26 -29.01
CA PRO A 49 1.98 0.16 -28.61
C PRO A 49 1.10 0.48 -27.39
N ARG A 50 0.19 -0.42 -26.98
CA ARG A 50 -0.64 -0.26 -25.77
C ARG A 50 0.13 -0.48 -24.48
N ARG A 51 1.32 -1.09 -24.55
CA ARG A 51 2.19 -1.32 -23.39
C ARG A 51 2.52 -0.02 -22.66
N ASP A 52 2.92 1.01 -23.40
CA ASP A 52 3.27 2.32 -22.84
C ASP A 52 2.05 2.98 -22.17
N GLY A 53 0.87 2.86 -22.80
CA GLY A 53 -0.40 3.31 -22.22
C GLY A 53 -0.77 2.57 -20.93
N GLY A 54 -0.50 1.26 -20.86
CA GLY A 54 -0.69 0.45 -19.65
C GLY A 54 0.20 0.90 -18.50
N PHE A 55 1.48 1.20 -18.76
CA PHE A 55 2.39 1.75 -17.75
C PHE A 55 1.97 3.17 -17.32
N SER A 56 1.52 4.02 -18.25
CA SER A 56 0.97 5.34 -17.91
C SER A 56 -0.27 5.25 -17.03
N LEU A 57 -1.18 4.30 -17.30
CA LEU A 57 -2.37 4.08 -16.47
C LEU A 57 -2.00 3.59 -15.07
N MET A 58 -1.00 2.71 -14.95
CA MET A 58 -0.47 2.27 -13.64
C MET A 58 0.10 3.45 -12.83
N TYR A 59 0.82 4.37 -13.50
CA TYR A 59 1.31 5.59 -12.86
C TYR A 59 0.17 6.54 -12.46
N ALA A 60 -0.81 6.73 -13.32
CA ALA A 60 -1.98 7.55 -13.03
C ALA A 60 -2.78 6.99 -11.84
N ALA A 61 -2.99 5.67 -11.80
CA ALA A 61 -3.63 4.99 -10.67
C ALA A 61 -2.86 5.19 -9.36
N GLY A 62 -1.52 5.16 -9.40
CA GLY A 62 -0.68 5.45 -8.23
C GLY A 62 -0.87 6.88 -7.69
N ASN A 63 -0.89 7.88 -8.58
CA ASN A 63 -1.13 9.27 -8.19
C ASN A 63 -2.55 9.52 -7.68
N VAL A 64 -3.55 8.85 -8.24
CA VAL A 64 -4.94 8.93 -7.76
C VAL A 64 -5.05 8.26 -6.39
N GLY A 65 -4.43 7.09 -6.20
CA GLY A 65 -4.40 6.39 -4.92
C GLY A 65 -3.74 7.20 -3.81
N SER A 66 -2.66 7.93 -4.09
CA SER A 66 -1.97 8.76 -3.09
C SER A 66 -2.78 9.98 -2.65
N ILE A 67 -3.73 10.45 -3.45
CA ILE A 67 -4.66 11.52 -3.08
C ILE A 67 -5.83 10.97 -2.25
N ILE A 68 -6.40 9.83 -2.67
CA ILE A 68 -7.57 9.25 -2.02
C ILE A 68 -7.22 8.65 -0.66
N ALA A 69 -6.05 8.02 -0.52
CA ALA A 69 -5.65 7.34 0.71
C ALA A 69 -5.62 8.24 1.97
N PRO A 70 -4.96 9.42 1.97
CA PRO A 70 -4.95 10.30 3.15
C PRO A 70 -6.32 10.92 3.43
N ILE A 71 -7.12 11.20 2.40
CA ILE A 71 -8.48 11.73 2.57
C ILE A 71 -9.36 10.69 3.27
N ALA A 72 -9.34 9.44 2.78
CA ALA A 72 -10.09 8.35 3.40
C ALA A 72 -9.59 8.05 4.83
N CYS A 73 -8.29 8.12 5.07
CA CYS A 73 -7.70 7.95 6.40
C CYS A 73 -8.11 9.07 7.36
N GLY A 74 -8.10 10.32 6.91
CA GLY A 74 -8.52 11.49 7.69
C GLY A 74 -9.97 11.36 8.14
N PHE A 75 -10.89 11.01 7.23
CA PHE A 75 -12.30 10.76 7.56
C PHE A 75 -12.46 9.60 8.55
N ALA A 76 -11.75 8.49 8.35
CA ALA A 76 -11.81 7.34 9.25
C ALA A 76 -11.28 7.68 10.67
N GLN A 77 -10.34 8.61 10.79
CA GLN A 77 -9.76 9.05 12.06
C GLN A 77 -10.68 10.00 12.84
N GLU A 78 -11.51 10.78 12.14
CA GLU A 78 -12.41 11.75 12.75
C GLU A 78 -13.66 11.09 13.37
N GLU A 79 -14.17 10.04 12.73
CA GLU A 79 -15.42 9.38 13.14
C GLU A 79 -15.20 8.23 14.14
N TYR A 80 -14.05 7.56 14.07
CA TYR A 80 -13.70 6.50 15.01
C TYR A 80 -12.25 6.70 15.49
N SER A 81 -12.09 7.12 16.75
CA SER A 81 -10.81 7.25 17.48
C SER A 81 -9.65 6.39 16.95
N TRP A 82 -8.43 6.97 16.88
CA TRP A 82 -7.12 6.44 16.42
C TRP A 82 -6.98 4.93 16.15
N ARG A 83 -7.50 4.09 17.05
CA ARG A 83 -7.48 2.62 16.99
C ARG A 83 -8.31 2.02 15.84
N TRP A 84 -9.34 2.71 15.35
CA TRP A 84 -10.19 2.25 14.26
C TRP A 84 -9.73 2.72 12.88
N ALA A 85 -9.17 3.93 12.77
CA ALA A 85 -8.50 4.39 11.54
C ALA A 85 -7.39 3.40 11.12
N LEU A 86 -6.62 2.93 12.11
CA LEU A 86 -5.59 1.91 11.90
C LEU A 86 -6.19 0.51 11.61
N ALA A 87 -7.42 0.24 12.06
CA ALA A 87 -8.16 -0.97 11.73
C ALA A 87 -8.83 -0.91 10.35
N TRP A 88 -9.10 0.26 9.77
CA TRP A 88 -9.57 0.40 8.39
C TRP A 88 -8.46 0.09 7.37
N GLN A 89 -7.21 0.44 7.68
CA GLN A 89 -6.00 -0.03 6.97
C GLN A 89 -5.79 -1.55 7.01
N ARG A 90 -6.63 -2.31 7.72
CA ARG A 90 -6.63 -3.78 7.73
C ARG A 90 -7.23 -4.38 6.44
N TRP A 91 -7.96 -3.59 5.64
CA TRP A 91 -8.70 -4.03 4.46
C TRP A 91 -8.22 -3.43 3.13
N VAL A 92 -7.13 -2.65 3.15
CA VAL A 92 -6.42 -2.12 1.97
C VAL A 92 -4.96 -2.54 2.05
#